data_AF-A0A2N2DPM6-F1
#
_entry.id   AF-A0A2N2DPM6-F1
#
_cell.length_a   1.000
_cell.length_b   1.000
_cell.length_c   1.000
_cell.angle_alpha   90.00
_cell.angle_beta   90.00
_cell.angle_gamma   90.00
#
_symmetry.space_group_name_H-M   'P 1'
#
loop_
_entity.id
_entity.type
_entity.pdbx_description
1 polymer ?
#
loop_
_entity_poly.entity_id
_entity_poly.type
_entity_poly.pdbx_seq_one_letter_code
_entity_poly.pdbx_strand_id
1 'polypeptide(L)'
;PVVGARIAQATTELMSIAEYILYHHERWDGKGYPQGLKGEEIPLLARIVAVVDAYDAMTEGRPYSEVKSREEAVGIISSAAGTQFDPDIVRIFIRRVGGHEA
;
A
#
# COMPACT_ATOMS: atom_id res chain seq x y z
N PRO A 1 -10.26 2.54 6.39
CA PRO A 1 -9.92 1.22 6.96
C PRO A 1 -10.91 0.65 8.00
N VAL A 2 -11.18 1.31 9.14
CA VAL A 2 -11.91 0.69 10.29
C VAL A 2 -13.29 0.13 9.94
N VAL A 3 -14.13 0.91 9.24
CA VAL A 3 -15.46 0.45 8.83
C VAL A 3 -15.37 -0.71 7.84
N GLY A 4 -14.45 -0.64 6.87
CA GLY A 4 -14.21 -1.71 5.90
C GLY A 4 -13.77 -3.02 6.56
N ALA A 5 -12.87 -2.95 7.55
CA ALA A 5 -12.44 -4.11 8.32
C ALA A 5 -13.62 -4.74 9.10
N ARG A 6 -14.49 -3.92 9.70
CA ARG A 6 -15.70 -4.41 10.39
C ARG A 6 -16.68 -5.10 9.43
N ILE A 7 -16.85 -4.58 8.22
CA ILE A 7 -17.68 -5.21 7.19
C ILE A 7 -17.10 -6.57 6.80
N ALA A 8 -15.79 -6.65 6.57
CA ALA A 8 -15.12 -7.91 6.26
C ALA A 8 -15.26 -8.94 7.40
N GLN A 9 -15.14 -8.50 8.66
CA GLN A 9 -15.34 -9.36 9.84
C GLN A 9 -16.75 -9.93 9.98
N ALA A 10 -17.76 -9.29 9.37
CA ALA A 10 -19.15 -9.75 9.43
C ALA A 10 -19.40 -11.03 8.60
N THR A 11 -18.43 -11.50 7.83
CA THR A 11 -18.53 -12.72 7.02
C THR A 11 -17.33 -13.63 7.28
N THR A 12 -17.58 -14.94 7.42
CA THR A 12 -16.51 -15.93 7.67
C THR A 12 -15.47 -15.95 6.54
N GLU A 13 -15.91 -15.72 5.30
CA GLU A 13 -15.05 -15.76 4.10
C GLU A 13 -14.01 -14.64 4.09
N LEU A 14 -14.37 -13.44 4.57
CA LEU A 14 -13.49 -12.26 4.54
C LEU A 14 -12.81 -11.96 5.88
N MET A 15 -13.14 -12.73 6.93
CA MET A 15 -12.60 -12.52 8.27
C MET A 15 -11.06 -12.56 8.29
N SER A 16 -10.46 -13.46 7.50
CA SER A 16 -9.00 -13.64 7.42
C SER A 16 -8.25 -12.45 6.78
N ILE A 17 -8.94 -11.60 6.01
CA ILE A 17 -8.34 -10.43 5.35
C ILE A 17 -8.65 -9.11 6.04
N ALA A 18 -9.56 -9.12 7.03
CA ALA A 18 -10.04 -7.91 7.69
C ALA A 18 -8.90 -7.13 8.36
N GLU A 19 -7.90 -7.83 8.90
CA GLU A 19 -6.70 -7.22 9.48
C GLU A 19 -5.91 -6.41 8.44
N TYR A 20 -5.77 -6.93 7.22
CA TYR A 20 -5.04 -6.24 6.16
C TYR A 20 -5.81 -5.00 5.67
N ILE A 21 -7.14 -5.09 5.64
CA ILE A 21 -8.01 -3.92 5.38
C ILE A 21 -7.89 -2.89 6.51
N LEU A 22 -7.67 -3.31 7.75
CA LEU A 22 -7.53 -2.38 8.86
C LEU A 22 -6.22 -1.58 8.76
N TYR A 23 -5.12 -2.22 8.37
CA TYR A 23 -3.78 -1.64 8.46
C TYR A 23 -3.14 -1.20 7.14
N HIS A 24 -3.79 -1.34 5.98
CA HIS A 24 -3.20 -0.90 4.69
C HIS A 24 -2.97 0.62 4.56
N HIS A 25 -3.43 1.43 5.52
CA HIS A 25 -3.10 2.87 5.63
C HIS A 25 -2.07 3.18 6.74
N GLU A 26 -1.53 2.16 7.39
CA GLU A 26 -0.34 2.32 8.21
C GLU A 26 0.86 2.67 7.33
N ARG A 27 1.79 3.43 7.89
CA ARG A 27 3.00 3.88 7.18
C ARG A 27 4.21 3.26 7.83
N TRP A 28 5.21 2.91 7.03
CA TRP A 28 6.46 2.32 7.52
C TRP A 28 7.12 3.13 8.64
N ASP A 29 7.01 4.47 8.61
CA ASP A 29 7.53 5.41 9.59
C ASP A 29 6.70 5.57 10.88
N GLY A 30 5.55 4.89 11.00
CA GLY A 30 4.64 5.00 12.13
C GLY A 30 3.72 6.23 12.12
N LYS A 31 3.72 7.03 11.05
CA LYS A 31 2.84 8.20 10.92
C LYS A 31 1.50 7.88 10.25
N GLY A 32 1.24 6.59 10.05
CA GLY A 32 0.00 6.09 9.47
C GLY A 32 -1.13 5.99 10.51
N TYR A 33 -2.20 5.33 10.10
CA TYR A 33 -3.39 5.14 10.92
C TYR A 33 -4.02 3.78 10.57
N PRO A 34 -4.83 3.19 11.46
CA PRO A 34 -5.44 3.77 12.68
C PRO A 34 -4.63 3.67 13.98
N GLN A 35 -3.59 2.85 14.05
CA GLN A 35 -2.84 2.55 15.28
C GLN A 35 -1.42 3.15 15.29
N GLY A 36 -0.91 3.61 14.15
CA GLY A 36 0.44 4.17 14.07
C GLY A 36 1.52 3.10 14.19
N LEU A 37 1.24 1.90 13.68
CA LEU A 37 2.18 0.77 13.66
C LEU A 37 3.40 1.13 12.81
N LYS A 38 4.58 0.65 13.19
CA LYS A 38 5.85 0.99 12.52
C LYS A 38 6.56 -0.26 12.00
N GLY A 39 7.14 -0.13 10.80
CA GLY A 39 7.98 -1.19 10.23
C GLY A 39 7.24 -2.52 10.12
N GLU A 40 7.82 -3.56 10.72
CA GLU A 40 7.31 -4.93 10.67
C GLU A 40 6.13 -5.20 11.61
N GLU A 41 5.77 -4.26 12.49
CA GLU A 41 4.51 -4.33 13.26
C GLU A 41 3.30 -4.29 12.32
N ILE A 42 3.46 -3.74 11.12
CA ILE A 42 2.44 -3.74 10.08
C ILE A 42 2.44 -5.12 9.39
N PRO A 43 1.28 -5.82 9.32
CA PRO A 43 1.20 -7.10 8.63
C PRO A 43 1.71 -7.03 7.20
N LEU A 44 2.44 -8.06 6.76
CA LEU A 44 3.08 -8.08 5.44
C LEU A 44 2.10 -7.76 4.31
N LEU A 45 0.91 -8.38 4.33
CA LEU A 45 -0.09 -8.16 3.28
C LEU A 45 -0.64 -6.72 3.29
N ALA A 46 -0.76 -6.07 4.45
CA ALA A 46 -1.13 -4.66 4.52
C ALA A 46 -0.05 -3.76 3.89
N ARG A 47 1.23 -4.04 4.12
CA ARG A 47 2.35 -3.32 3.49
C ARG A 47 2.37 -3.49 1.97
N ILE A 48 2.06 -4.69 1.46
CA ILE A 48 1.94 -4.96 0.02
C ILE A 48 0.77 -4.17 -0.56
N VAL A 49 -0.42 -4.25 0.06
CA VAL A 49 -1.62 -3.53 -0.39
C VAL A 49 -1.38 -2.02 -0.42
N ALA A 50 -0.69 -1.46 0.57
CA ALA A 50 -0.38 -0.03 0.61
C ALA A 50 0.40 0.46 -0.63
N VAL A 51 1.37 -0.33 -1.11
CA VAL A 51 2.14 0.01 -2.33
C VAL A 51 1.27 -0.10 -3.58
N VAL A 52 0.47 -1.17 -3.68
CA VAL A 52 -0.40 -1.40 -4.85
C VAL A 52 -1.51 -0.34 -4.92
N ASP A 53 -2.20 -0.05 -3.81
CA ASP A 53 -3.25 0.97 -3.72
C ASP A 53 -2.72 2.36 -4.11
N ALA A 54 -1.51 2.70 -3.68
CA ALA A 54 -0.88 3.96 -4.07
C ALA A 54 -0.55 4.03 -5.57
N TYR A 55 -0.02 2.94 -6.15
CA TYR A 55 0.26 2.88 -7.58
C TYR A 55 -1.02 3.01 -8.40
N ASP A 56 -2.02 2.20 -8.07
CA ASP A 56 -3.32 2.14 -8.75
C ASP A 56 -4.04 3.50 -8.71
N ALA A 57 -4.07 4.13 -7.53
CA ALA A 57 -4.63 5.47 -7.36
C ALA A 57 -3.95 6.55 -8.20
N MET A 58 -2.65 6.38 -8.53
CA MET A 58 -1.92 7.30 -9.39
C MET A 58 -2.12 7.02 -10.89
N THR A 59 -2.21 5.74 -11.29
CA THR A 59 -2.22 5.34 -12.71
C THR A 59 -3.61 5.14 -13.31
N GLU A 60 -4.62 4.78 -12.51
CA GLU A 60 -6.00 4.66 -13.00
C GLU A 60 -6.75 6.01 -12.92
N GLY A 61 -6.22 6.94 -12.13
CA GLY A 61 -6.80 8.26 -11.92
C GLY A 61 -8.09 8.21 -11.10
N ARG A 62 -8.42 9.35 -10.48
CA ARG A 62 -9.71 9.58 -9.84
C ARG A 62 -10.41 10.71 -10.59
N PRO A 63 -11.73 10.92 -10.42
CA PRO A 63 -12.48 11.97 -11.13
C PRO A 63 -11.92 13.40 -11.02
N TYR A 64 -10.91 13.63 -10.17
CA TYR A 64 -10.29 14.92 -9.87
C TYR A 64 -8.74 14.90 -9.88
N SER A 65 -8.08 13.86 -10.41
CA SER A 65 -6.60 13.80 -10.47
C SER A 65 -6.09 13.50 -11.86
N GLU A 66 -5.03 14.18 -12.27
CA GLU A 66 -4.29 13.81 -13.47
C GLU A 66 -3.66 12.42 -13.29
N VAL A 67 -3.89 11.55 -14.27
CA VAL A 67 -3.29 10.21 -14.35
C VAL A 67 -1.79 10.37 -14.51
N LYS A 68 -1.02 9.70 -13.65
CA LYS A 68 0.43 9.65 -13.76
C LYS A 68 0.87 8.54 -14.70
N SER A 69 1.95 8.78 -15.43
CA SER A 69 2.65 7.70 -16.11
C SER A 69 3.18 6.68 -15.12
N ARG A 70 3.45 5.48 -15.63
CA ARG A 70 4.06 4.38 -14.88
C ARG A 70 5.39 4.80 -14.26
N GLU A 71 6.20 5.53 -15.02
CA GLU A 71 7.52 6.02 -14.61
C GLU A 71 7.41 7.04 -13.47
N GLU A 72 6.45 7.97 -13.55
CA GLU A 72 6.18 8.93 -12.47
C GLU A 72 5.68 8.25 -11.20
N ALA A 73 4.74 7.31 -11.33
CA ALA A 73 4.20 6.56 -10.20
C ALA A 73 5.30 5.74 -9.50
N VAL A 74 6.15 5.07 -10.27
CA VAL A 74 7.33 4.34 -9.77
C VAL A 74 8.31 5.29 -9.07
N GLY A 75 8.57 6.47 -9.65
CA GLY A 75 9.43 7.49 -9.04
C GLY A 75 8.93 7.97 -7.67
N ILE A 76 7.63 8.24 -7.56
CA ILE A 76 6.98 8.64 -6.31
C ILE A 76 7.08 7.53 -5.26
N ILE A 77 6.72 6.29 -5.62
CA ILE A 77 6.81 5.13 -4.71
C ILE A 77 8.25 4.91 -4.24
N SER A 78 9.22 5.00 -5.15
CA SER A 78 10.65 4.87 -4.85
C SER A 78 11.10 5.91 -3.81
N SER A 79 10.75 7.19 -4.02
CA SER A 79 11.10 8.27 -3.09
C SER A 79 10.46 8.14 -1.69
N ALA A 80 9.38 7.37 -1.58
CA ALA A 80 8.65 7.16 -0.33
C ALA A 80 9.05 5.85 0.39
N ALA A 81 10.01 5.10 -0.14
CA ALA A 81 10.58 3.91 0.49
C ALA A 81 11.23 4.25 1.84
N GLY A 82 10.98 3.43 2.86
CA GLY A 82 11.50 3.64 4.22
C GLY A 82 10.78 4.75 5.01
N THR A 83 9.79 5.44 4.41
CA THR A 83 8.92 6.38 5.12
C THR A 83 7.46 5.97 5.04
N GLN A 84 6.85 6.08 3.87
CA GLN A 84 5.47 5.62 3.67
C GLN A 84 5.42 4.11 3.50
N PHE A 85 6.35 3.57 2.71
CA PHE A 85 6.31 2.19 2.27
C PHE A 85 7.50 1.40 2.79
N ASP A 86 7.29 0.10 2.93
CA ASP A 86 8.35 -0.87 3.18
C ASP A 86 9.38 -0.85 2.04
N PRO A 87 10.67 -0.60 2.32
CA PRO A 87 11.68 -0.48 1.28
C PRO A 87 11.94 -1.78 0.53
N ASP A 88 11.79 -2.95 1.15
CA ASP A 88 11.98 -4.24 0.49
C ASP A 88 10.84 -4.53 -0.49
N ILE A 89 9.60 -4.21 -0.11
CA ILE A 89 8.44 -4.34 -0.99
C ILE A 89 8.55 -3.37 -2.17
N VAL A 90 8.93 -2.11 -1.92
CA VAL A 90 9.14 -1.13 -3.00
C VAL A 90 10.19 -1.63 -3.99
N ARG A 91 11.33 -2.15 -3.53
CA ARG A 91 12.37 -2.73 -4.40
C ARG A 91 11.81 -3.83 -5.30
N ILE A 92 11.02 -4.76 -4.74
CA ILE A 92 10.41 -5.87 -5.49
C ILE A 92 9.36 -5.34 -6.48
N PHE A 93 8.52 -4.41 -6.03
CA PHE A 93 7.47 -3.80 -6.84
C PHE A 93 8.06 -3.10 -8.07
N ILE A 94 9.09 -2.27 -7.89
CA ILE A 94 9.77 -1.57 -8.99
C ILE A 94 10.46 -2.56 -9.94
N ARG A 95 11.01 -3.68 -9.46
CA ARG A 95 11.55 -4.70 -10.37
C ARG A 95 10.47 -5.31 -11.28
N ARG A 96 9.23 -5.46 -10.76
CA ARG A 96 8.09 -6.03 -11.51
C ARG A 96 7.41 -4.99 -12.40
N VAL A 97 7.31 -3.75 -11.92
CA VAL A 97 6.48 -2.68 -12.50
C VAL A 97 7.33 -1.57 -13.11
N GLY A 98 8.63 -1.46 -12.92
CA GLY A 98 9.48 -0.48 -13.62
C GLY A 98 9.90 -0.91 -15.02
N GLY A 99 9.90 -2.22 -15.30
CA GLY A 99 10.33 -2.78 -16.58
C GLY A 99 11.80 -2.53 -16.93
N HIS A 100 12.70 -3.44 -16.53
CA HIS A 100 13.68 -4.11 -17.42
C HIS A 100 14.64 -5.03 -16.66
N GLU A 101 14.98 -6.14 -17.34
CA GLU A 101 16.26 -6.85 -17.38
C GLU A 101 17.32 -6.50 -16.31
N ALA A 102 17.44 -7.40 -15.33
CA ALA A 102 18.70 -7.98 -14.83
C ALA A 102 18.38 -9.28 -14.07
#